data_AF-A0A9P9R2L1-F1
#
_entry.id   AF-A0A9P9R2L1-F1
#
_cell.length_a   1.000
_cell.length_b   1.000
_cell.length_c   1.000
_cell.angle_alpha   90.00
_cell.angle_beta   90.00
_cell.angle_gamma   90.00
#
_symmetry.space_group_name_H-M   'P 1'
#
loop_
_entity.id
_entity.type
_entity.pdbx_description
1 polymer ?
#
loop_
_entity_poly.entity_id
_entity_poly.type
_entity_poly.pdbx_seq_one_letter_code
_entity_poly.pdbx_strand_id
1 'polypeptide(L)'
;MDTTARGRGTVAQIKSWLWQCVSDHRKCRLALSGEDFGVYPQTSSLDQGKLPSRILDVGLTGSPVVRLVETMTETPKASYDHKYPGIPFACLPQTFADAVWVTRELGIRYLWINSLCIIQDSPSDWDAESQQMGSIY
;
A
#
# COMPACT_ATOMS: atom_id res chain seq x y z
N MET A 1 9.71 -26.29 11.33
CA MET A 1 8.56 -26.50 10.41
C MET A 1 8.36 -25.20 9.66
N ASP A 2 8.52 -25.22 8.34
CA ASP A 2 8.82 -24.06 7.50
C ASP A 2 7.54 -23.38 6.99
N THR A 3 7.07 -22.34 7.70
CA THR A 3 5.88 -21.54 7.35
C THR A 3 6.04 -20.86 5.99
N THR A 4 7.27 -20.56 5.59
CA THR A 4 7.66 -19.93 4.32
C THR A 4 7.36 -20.80 3.10
N ALA A 5 7.42 -22.13 3.24
CA ALA A 5 7.15 -23.06 2.14
C ALA A 5 5.64 -23.12 1.82
N ARG A 6 4.78 -23.04 2.84
CA ARG A 6 3.32 -23.08 2.69
C ARG A 6 2.77 -21.77 2.11
N GLY A 7 3.33 -20.62 2.53
CA GLY A 7 2.93 -19.30 2.02
C GLY A 7 3.26 -19.08 0.54
N ARG A 8 4.34 -19.68 0.02
CA ARG A 8 4.73 -19.55 -1.39
C ARG A 8 3.69 -20.12 -2.36
N GLY A 9 3.04 -21.23 -2.01
CA GLY A 9 1.95 -21.80 -2.81
C GLY A 9 0.73 -20.87 -2.87
N THR A 10 0.37 -20.22 -1.75
CA THR A 10 -0.72 -19.26 -1.69
C THR A 10 -0.43 -18.01 -2.51
N VAL A 11 0.79 -17.45 -2.42
CA VAL A 11 1.14 -16.27 -3.23
C VAL A 11 1.16 -16.60 -4.73
N ALA A 12 1.64 -17.78 -5.11
CA ALA A 12 1.56 -18.23 -6.51
C ALA A 12 0.10 -18.28 -6.99
N GLN A 13 -0.82 -18.75 -6.15
CA GLN A 13 -2.25 -18.76 -6.47
C GLN A 13 -2.81 -17.34 -6.64
N ILE A 14 -2.47 -16.42 -5.75
CA ILE A 14 -2.88 -15.00 -5.85
C ILE A 14 -2.36 -14.40 -7.15
N LYS A 15 -1.09 -14.62 -7.49
CA LYS A 15 -0.50 -14.15 -8.76
C LYS A 15 -1.25 -14.70 -9.97
N SER A 16 -1.57 -15.99 -9.97
CA SER A 16 -2.33 -16.62 -11.04
C SER A 16 -3.72 -15.99 -11.19
N TRP A 17 -4.43 -15.74 -10.09
CA TRP A 17 -5.74 -15.11 -10.11
C TRP A 17 -5.69 -13.66 -10.58
N LEU A 18 -4.71 -12.88 -10.09
CA LEU A 18 -4.50 -11.50 -10.54
C LEU A 18 -4.20 -11.47 -12.04
N TRP A 19 -3.31 -12.33 -12.51
CA TRP A 19 -2.95 -12.42 -13.92
C TRP A 19 -4.15 -12.78 -14.79
N GLN A 20 -4.94 -13.79 -14.39
CA GLN A 20 -6.16 -14.16 -15.11
C GLN A 20 -7.17 -13.00 -15.13
N CYS A 21 -7.38 -12.34 -13.99
CA CYS A 21 -8.29 -11.21 -13.87
C CYS A 21 -7.91 -10.04 -14.81
N VAL A 22 -6.63 -9.61 -14.81
CA VAL A 22 -6.19 -8.51 -15.69
C VAL A 22 -6.14 -8.92 -17.16
N SER A 23 -5.96 -10.20 -17.45
CA SER A 23 -5.98 -10.73 -18.82
C SER A 23 -7.39 -10.76 -19.38
N ASP A 24 -8.38 -11.17 -18.59
CA ASP A 24 -9.74 -11.43 -19.07
C ASP A 24 -10.68 -10.23 -18.89
N HIS A 25 -10.39 -9.32 -17.95
CA HIS A 25 -11.27 -8.20 -17.61
C HIS A 25 -10.64 -6.84 -17.93
N ARG A 26 -11.13 -6.18 -18.99
CA ARG A 26 -10.69 -4.83 -19.40
C ARG A 26 -10.76 -3.80 -18.26
N LYS A 27 -11.84 -3.80 -17.47
CA LYS A 27 -12.01 -2.87 -16.33
C LYS A 27 -10.91 -3.07 -15.27
N CYS A 28 -10.65 -4.33 -14.90
CA CYS A 28 -9.61 -4.65 -13.92
C CYS A 28 -8.21 -4.32 -14.44
N ARG A 29 -7.96 -4.55 -15.74
CA ARG A 29 -6.71 -4.17 -16.40
C ARG A 29 -6.46 -2.68 -16.33
N LEU A 30 -7.45 -1.85 -16.65
CA LEU A 30 -7.33 -0.39 -16.58
C LEU A 30 -7.16 0.07 -15.13
N ALA A 31 -7.94 -0.48 -14.20
CA ALA A 31 -7.86 -0.10 -12.79
C ALA A 31 -6.49 -0.42 -12.18
N LEU A 32 -5.90 -1.56 -12.54
CA LEU A 32 -4.59 -1.99 -12.04
C LEU A 32 -3.40 -1.44 -12.82
N SER A 33 -3.57 -1.02 -14.09
CA SER A 33 -2.52 -0.32 -14.86
C SER A 33 -2.33 1.13 -14.40
N GLY A 34 -3.22 1.65 -13.56
CA GLY A 34 -3.26 3.06 -13.21
C GLY A 34 -3.87 3.95 -14.31
N GLU A 35 -4.33 3.36 -15.42
CA GLU A 35 -4.97 4.12 -16.52
C GLU A 35 -6.46 4.42 -16.23
N ASP A 36 -7.12 3.70 -15.31
CA ASP A 36 -8.48 4.00 -14.80
C ASP A 36 -8.48 4.69 -13.42
N PHE A 37 -7.31 4.98 -12.82
CA PHE A 37 -7.22 5.83 -11.63
C PHE A 37 -7.52 7.29 -12.05
N GLY A 38 -8.77 7.56 -12.39
CA GLY A 38 -9.22 8.83 -12.98
C GLY A 38 -10.55 8.79 -13.73
N VAL A 39 -11.23 7.64 -13.86
CA VAL A 39 -12.57 7.56 -14.47
C VAL A 39 -13.59 7.01 -13.46
N TYR A 40 -13.66 7.64 -12.29
CA TYR A 40 -14.98 7.78 -11.66
C TYR A 40 -15.81 8.70 -12.56
N PRO A 41 -17.10 8.43 -12.81
CA PRO A 41 -17.94 9.34 -13.58
C PRO A 41 -17.87 10.70 -12.88
N GLN A 42 -17.47 11.73 -13.63
CA GLN A 42 -17.09 13.04 -13.11
C GLN A 42 -18.13 13.62 -12.15
N THR A 43 -17.90 13.46 -10.84
CA THR A 43 -18.57 14.20 -9.79
C THR A 43 -17.62 15.28 -9.29
N SER A 44 -17.57 16.40 -10.02
CA SER A 44 -16.85 17.62 -9.64
C SER A 44 -15.31 17.50 -9.55
N SER A 45 -14.62 18.62 -9.75
CA SER A 45 -13.16 18.76 -9.86
C SER A 45 -12.36 18.45 -8.58
N LEU A 46 -12.91 17.65 -7.66
CA LEU A 46 -12.32 17.32 -6.36
C LEU A 46 -11.92 15.83 -6.25
N ASP A 47 -12.34 14.96 -7.17
CA ASP A 47 -12.14 13.50 -7.13
C ASP A 47 -11.01 13.01 -8.06
N GLN A 48 -9.89 13.71 -8.11
CA GLN A 48 -8.65 13.08 -8.58
C GLN A 48 -8.21 12.11 -7.48
N GLY A 49 -8.31 10.80 -7.73
CA GLY A 49 -7.99 9.71 -6.82
C GLY A 49 -6.84 10.05 -5.89
N LYS A 50 -7.19 10.54 -4.71
CA LYS A 50 -6.23 11.13 -3.78
C LYS A 50 -5.65 9.97 -2.98
N LEU A 51 -4.36 9.71 -3.16
CA LEU A 51 -3.67 8.76 -2.29
C LEU A 51 -3.77 9.25 -0.85
N PRO A 52 -3.87 8.34 0.14
CA PRO A 52 -3.77 8.72 1.54
C PRO A 52 -2.50 9.53 1.77
N SER A 53 -2.54 10.52 2.66
CA SER A 53 -1.42 11.44 2.92
C SER A 53 -0.10 10.71 3.23
N ARG A 54 -0.17 9.48 3.76
CA ARG A 54 0.98 8.65 4.09
C ARG A 54 0.78 7.18 3.72
N ILE A 55 1.82 6.56 3.19
CA ILE A 55 1.88 5.15 2.80
C ILE A 55 3.16 4.49 3.30
N LEU A 56 3.17 3.18 3.43
CA LEU A 56 4.37 2.40 3.71
C LEU A 56 5.07 2.02 2.40
N ASP A 57 6.30 2.49 2.21
CA ASP A 57 7.25 1.91 1.24
C ASP A 57 7.82 0.64 1.85
N VAL A 58 7.36 -0.50 1.34
CA VAL A 58 7.81 -1.81 1.80
C VAL A 58 9.14 -2.20 1.20
N GLY A 59 9.66 -1.45 0.22
CA GLY A 59 10.87 -1.80 -0.52
C GLY A 59 10.70 -3.08 -1.36
N LEU A 60 11.81 -3.56 -1.92
CA LEU A 60 11.83 -4.79 -2.70
C LEU A 60 11.90 -6.04 -1.80
N THR A 61 11.67 -7.22 -2.37
CA THR A 61 11.87 -8.51 -1.68
C THR A 61 13.24 -8.57 -1.02
N GLY A 62 13.27 -8.92 0.26
CA GLY A 62 14.50 -8.96 1.08
C GLY A 62 14.91 -7.64 1.72
N SER A 63 14.18 -6.53 1.50
CA SER A 63 14.51 -5.26 2.13
C SER A 63 14.40 -5.36 3.67
N PRO A 64 15.44 -4.96 4.42
CA PRO A 64 15.46 -5.13 5.87
C PRO A 64 14.64 -4.06 6.61
N VAL A 65 14.18 -3.04 5.91
CA VAL A 65 13.53 -1.85 6.49
C VAL A 65 12.28 -1.51 5.67
N VAL A 66 11.22 -1.11 6.37
CA VAL A 66 10.03 -0.47 5.79
C VAL A 66 10.00 1.00 6.22
N ARG A 67 9.45 1.88 5.38
CA ARG A 67 9.46 3.34 5.63
C ARG A 67 8.07 3.94 5.47
N LEU A 68 7.73 4.87 6.34
CA LEU A 68 6.54 5.70 6.16
C LEU A 68 6.91 6.86 5.21
N VAL A 69 6.09 7.07 4.18
CA VAL A 69 6.31 8.04 3.10
C VAL A 69 5.10 8.93 2.94
N GLU A 70 5.31 10.25 2.88
CA GLU A 70 4.25 11.22 2.58
C GLU A 70 3.96 11.25 1.06
N THR A 71 2.68 11.31 0.69
CA THR A 71 2.21 11.24 -0.71
C THR A 71 1.85 12.60 -1.31
N MET A 72 1.99 13.68 -0.53
CA MET A 72 1.62 15.05 -0.93
C MET A 72 2.54 15.65 -2.02
N THR A 73 3.49 14.89 -2.56
CA THR A 73 4.36 15.32 -3.66
C THR A 73 4.14 14.44 -4.89
N GLU A 74 4.30 15.01 -6.10
CA GLU A 74 4.02 14.37 -7.41
C GLU A 74 4.67 13.00 -7.64
N THR A 75 5.62 12.62 -6.79
CA THR A 75 6.22 11.28 -6.73
C THR A 75 6.36 10.87 -5.26
N PRO A 76 5.90 9.68 -4.83
CA PRO A 76 6.21 9.14 -3.51
C PRO A 76 7.73 8.97 -3.38
N LYS A 77 8.41 9.99 -2.88
CA LYS A 77 9.84 9.94 -2.58
C LYS A 77 9.93 9.48 -1.14
N ALA A 78 10.64 8.38 -0.91
CA ALA A 78 11.12 8.05 0.43
C ALA A 78 11.88 9.28 0.95
N SER A 79 11.21 10.09 1.77
CA SER A 79 11.88 11.18 2.43
C SER A 79 12.84 10.53 3.41
N TYR A 80 14.13 10.62 3.14
CA TYR A 80 15.19 10.29 4.12
C TYR A 80 15.22 11.32 5.26
N ASP A 81 14.12 12.04 5.46
CA ASP A 81 13.99 13.04 6.48
C ASP A 81 13.78 12.36 7.83
N HIS A 82 14.39 12.97 8.85
CA HIS A 82 14.54 12.44 10.20
C HIS A 82 13.21 12.22 10.94
N LYS A 83 12.08 12.54 10.30
CA LYS A 83 10.72 12.55 10.85
C LYS A 83 10.20 11.15 11.17
N TYR A 84 10.56 10.13 10.37
CA TYR A 84 10.16 8.73 10.61
C TYR A 84 11.35 7.79 10.35
N PRO A 85 12.15 7.42 11.36
CA PRO A 85 13.19 6.42 11.16
C PRO A 85 12.55 5.13 10.63
N GLY A 86 13.16 4.55 9.60
CA GLY A 86 12.65 3.31 9.00
C GLY A 86 12.51 2.21 10.05
N ILE A 87 11.42 1.43 9.95
CA ILE A 87 11.13 0.35 10.88
C ILE A 87 11.84 -0.91 10.38
N PRO A 88 12.73 -1.54 11.17
CA PRO A 88 13.31 -2.82 10.78
C PRO A 88 12.20 -3.86 10.59
N PHE A 89 12.25 -4.60 9.49
CA PHE A 89 11.25 -5.62 9.16
C PHE A 89 11.12 -6.67 10.29
N ALA A 90 12.24 -7.03 10.91
CA ALA A 90 12.28 -7.97 12.04
C ALA A 90 11.59 -7.45 13.32
N CYS A 91 11.34 -6.14 13.41
CA CYS A 91 10.63 -5.52 14.54
C CYS A 91 9.13 -5.36 14.29
N LEU A 92 8.63 -5.70 13.10
CA LEU A 92 7.21 -5.64 12.82
C LEU A 92 6.46 -6.75 13.57
N PRO A 93 5.31 -6.44 14.18
CA PRO A 93 4.33 -7.44 14.59
C PRO A 93 4.03 -8.41 13.43
N GLN A 94 3.81 -9.69 13.75
CA GLN A 94 3.67 -10.76 12.75
C GLN A 94 2.66 -10.41 11.66
N THR A 95 1.50 -9.86 12.01
CA THR A 95 0.46 -9.46 11.06
C THR A 95 0.95 -8.44 10.03
N PHE A 96 1.75 -7.45 10.45
CA PHE A 96 2.30 -6.45 9.54
C PHE A 96 3.48 -7.01 8.75
N ALA A 97 4.30 -7.87 9.35
CA ALA A 97 5.38 -8.57 8.65
C ALA A 97 4.82 -9.46 7.52
N ASP A 98 3.74 -10.20 7.77
CA ASP A 98 3.06 -11.03 6.78
C ASP A 98 2.46 -10.17 5.66
N ALA A 99 1.79 -9.06 6.00
CA ALA A 99 1.26 -8.13 5.00
C ALA A 99 2.37 -7.58 4.11
N VAL A 100 3.46 -7.08 4.71
CA VAL A 100 4.64 -6.58 3.99
C VAL A 100 5.26 -7.67 3.11
N TRP A 101 5.37 -8.90 3.61
CA TRP A 101 5.90 -10.02 2.86
C TRP A 101 5.04 -10.35 1.64
N VAL A 102 3.72 -10.49 1.80
CA VAL A 102 2.79 -10.73 0.69
C VAL A 102 2.87 -9.60 -0.34
N THR A 103 2.84 -8.34 0.10
CA THR A 103 2.94 -7.17 -0.78
C THR A 103 4.21 -7.21 -1.64
N ARG A 104 5.38 -7.50 -1.02
CA ARG A 104 6.66 -7.66 -1.74
C ARG A 104 6.62 -8.81 -2.73
N GLU A 105 6.10 -9.97 -2.31
CA GLU A 105 6.03 -11.13 -3.19
C GLU A 105 5.11 -10.88 -4.38
N LEU A 106 4.05 -10.08 -4.23
CA LEU A 106 3.18 -9.65 -5.33
C LEU A 106 3.82 -8.60 -6.26
N GLY A 107 5.02 -8.12 -5.95
CA GLY A 107 5.71 -7.09 -6.74
C GLY A 107 5.15 -5.68 -6.50
N ILE A 108 4.37 -5.48 -5.44
CA ILE A 108 3.80 -4.19 -5.06
C ILE A 108 4.76 -3.52 -4.07
N ARG A 109 5.00 -2.22 -4.23
CA ARG A 109 5.96 -1.48 -3.40
C ARG A 109 5.32 -0.71 -2.24
N TYR A 110 4.05 -0.35 -2.38
CA TYR A 110 3.38 0.52 -1.43
C TYR A 110 2.21 -0.19 -0.77
N LEU A 111 2.07 0.01 0.53
CA LEU A 111 1.01 -0.56 1.36
C LEU A 111 0.43 0.52 2.25
N TRP A 112 -0.87 0.50 2.49
CA TRP A 112 -1.52 1.38 3.45
C TRP A 112 -2.10 0.54 4.60
N ILE A 113 -1.67 0.84 5.82
CA ILE A 113 -2.13 0.21 7.06
C ILE A 113 -2.48 1.33 8.03
N ASN A 114 -3.76 1.51 8.37
CA ASN A 114 -4.25 2.64 9.18
C ASN A 114 -3.46 2.81 10.49
N SER A 115 -3.18 1.72 11.20
CA SER A 115 -2.45 1.75 12.48
C SER A 115 -0.98 2.16 12.36
N LEU A 116 -0.40 2.12 11.16
CA LEU A 116 0.99 2.54 10.90
C LEU A 116 1.06 3.87 10.14
N CYS A 117 0.03 4.22 9.37
CA CYS A 117 -0.03 5.43 8.57
C CYS A 117 -0.69 6.62 9.26
N ILE A 118 -1.39 6.41 10.38
CA ILE A 118 -2.10 7.44 11.16
C ILE A 118 -1.46 7.57 12.54
N ILE A 119 -1.22 8.80 12.99
CA ILE A 119 -0.66 9.08 14.32
C ILE A 119 -1.77 8.88 15.36
N GLN A 120 -1.70 7.78 16.10
CA GLN A 120 -2.79 7.36 17.00
C GLN A 120 -3.02 8.33 18.17
N ASP A 121 -1.96 8.97 18.68
CA ASP A 121 -2.04 9.90 19.82
C ASP A 121 -2.38 11.35 19.42
N SER A 122 -2.81 11.57 18.17
CA SER A 122 -3.17 12.89 17.67
C SER A 122 -4.61 12.89 17.14
N PRO A 123 -5.58 13.39 17.93
CA PRO A 123 -6.96 13.52 17.48
C PRO A 123 -7.09 14.34 16.20
N SER A 124 -6.27 15.39 16.05
CA SER A 124 -6.22 16.21 14.84
C SER A 124 -5.71 15.46 13.61
N ASP A 125 -4.71 14.56 13.77
CA ASP A 125 -4.21 13.75 12.65
C ASP A 125 -5.21 12.64 12.31
N TRP A 126 -5.85 12.05 13.32
CA TRP A 126 -6.92 11.08 13.12
C TRP A 126 -8.11 11.71 12.36
N ASP A 127 -8.55 12.90 12.75
CA ASP A 127 -9.64 13.62 12.06
C ASP A 127 -9.28 13.94 10.60
N ALA A 128 -8.02 14.30 10.33
CA ALA A 128 -7.56 14.60 8.98
C ALA A 128 -7.47 13.35 8.08
N GLU A 129 -6.94 12.24 8.61
CA GLU A 129 -6.75 11.00 7.84
C GLU A 129 -8.05 10.19 7.73
N SER A 130 -8.91 10.19 8.76
CA SER A 130 -10.20 9.50 8.75
C SER A 130 -11.15 10.07 7.69
N GLN A 131 -11.12 11.38 7.43
CA GLN A 131 -11.86 12.02 6.34
C GLN A 131 -11.45 11.50 4.95
N GLN A 132 -10.20 11.05 4.79
CA GLN A 132 -9.73 10.49 3.52
C GLN A 132 -10.14 9.02 3.33
N MET A 133 -10.45 8.29 4.42
CA MET A 133 -10.80 6.87 4.33
C MET A 133 -11.98 6.63 3.38
N GLY A 134 -13.02 7.48 3.42
CA GLY A 134 -14.19 7.35 2.56
C GLY A 134 -13.90 7.47 1.06
N SER A 135 -12.79 8.10 0.67
CA SER A 135 -12.36 8.23 -0.73
C SER A 135 -11.40 7.12 -1.19
N ILE A 136 -10.90 6.30 -0.25
CA ILE A 136 -9.91 5.24 -0.50
C ILE A 136 -10.59 3.86 -0.58
N TYR A 137 -11.76 3.69 0.06
CA TYR A 137 -12.53 2.43 0.14
C TYR A 137 -13.65 2.33 -0.89
#